data_AF-A0A838RSX8-F1
#
_entry.id   AF-A0A838RSX8-F1
#
_cell.length_a   1.000
_cell.length_b   1.000
_cell.length_c   1.000
_cell.angle_alpha   90.00
_cell.angle_beta   90.00
_cell.angle_gamma   90.00
#
_symmetry.space_group_name_H-M   'P 1'
#
loop_
_entity.id
_entity.type
_entity.pdbx_description
1 polymer ?
#
loop_
_entity_poly.entity_id
_entity_poly.type
_entity_poly.pdbx_seq_one_letter_code
_entity_poly.pdbx_strand_id
1 'polypeptide(L)'
;MNGASQWTKFSYQPQGNRGFAISGIADGDYDLTAETFFPGGDMAISEPRRIKVRGADVSGIELTTKALGSISGRVALEESKVTECKGKRRPLFGETLVTPWHNEKNAAKDKPQFLWSLGAPTIPDKQGDFILRNLAAGQYRFNTRSFAKYWYLQSISLPSSIAPGARTTLANRPTDAARNWTTMKSGARVSGLTITLAEGAASLNGQIKSAENQKLPARLFVYLVPAEREKAEDVLRFFVSLVSIDGSFALNNLPPGRYWAITKLAGENESNVLSKLRLPDEAEARAKLRQEVEAVKTEIELKPCQNVTNYSLPFMVP
;
A
#
# COMPACT_ATOMS: atom_id res chain seq x y z
N MET A 1 -5.79 10.57 23.97
CA MET A 1 -6.15 9.13 23.85
C MET A 1 -7.02 8.80 25.04
N ASN A 2 -8.34 8.71 24.88
CA ASN A 2 -9.22 8.32 25.98
C ASN A 2 -9.12 6.80 26.14
N GLY A 3 -8.44 6.37 27.20
CA GLY A 3 -8.21 4.97 27.58
C GLY A 3 -9.48 4.27 28.04
N ALA A 4 -10.47 4.13 27.15
CA ALA A 4 -11.54 3.18 27.37
C ALA A 4 -10.97 1.77 27.20
N SER A 5 -11.00 1.00 28.29
CA SER A 5 -10.74 -0.44 28.27
C SER A 5 -11.66 -1.10 27.24
N GLN A 6 -11.11 -1.50 26.08
CA GLN A 6 -11.85 -2.29 25.10
C GLN A 6 -11.96 -3.71 25.66
N TRP A 7 -13.11 -4.05 26.22
CA TRP A 7 -13.38 -5.40 26.70
C TRP A 7 -14.08 -6.18 25.59
N THR A 8 -13.37 -7.16 25.02
CA THR A 8 -13.91 -8.04 23.97
C THR A 8 -14.36 -9.35 24.59
N LYS A 9 -15.62 -9.73 24.35
CA LYS A 9 -16.11 -11.10 24.60
C LYS A 9 -16.42 -11.78 23.29
N PHE A 10 -16.20 -13.09 23.24
CA PHE A 10 -16.57 -13.94 22.12
C PHE A 10 -17.35 -15.15 22.63
N SER A 11 -18.22 -15.68 21.77
CA SER A 11 -18.84 -16.99 21.94
C SER A 11 -18.52 -17.80 20.69
N TYR A 12 -18.25 -19.09 20.88
CA TYR A 12 -18.01 -20.00 19.77
C TYR A 12 -19.25 -20.84 19.50
N GLN A 13 -19.61 -21.00 18.23
CA GLN A 13 -20.66 -21.91 17.79
C GLN A 13 -20.03 -23.16 17.17
N PRO A 14 -20.29 -24.37 17.70
CA PRO A 14 -19.91 -25.61 17.05
C PRO A 14 -20.61 -25.74 15.68
N GLN A 15 -19.95 -26.43 14.75
CA GLN A 15 -20.51 -26.72 13.44
C GLN A 15 -21.87 -27.43 13.57
N GLY A 16 -22.90 -26.90 12.87
CA GLY A 16 -24.25 -27.47 12.87
C GLY A 16 -25.22 -26.88 13.90
N ASN A 17 -24.74 -26.12 14.88
CA ASN A 17 -25.59 -25.38 15.81
C ASN A 17 -25.96 -23.99 15.27
N ARG A 18 -27.13 -23.49 15.66
CA ARG A 18 -27.57 -22.11 15.38
C ARG A 18 -27.87 -21.41 16.69
N GLY A 19 -27.38 -20.18 16.83
CA GLY A 19 -27.63 -19.33 18.00
C GLY A 19 -26.39 -19.17 18.89
N PHE A 20 -26.30 -18.02 19.54
CA PHE A 20 -25.22 -17.66 20.45
C PHE A 20 -25.81 -17.02 21.70
N ALA A 21 -25.08 -17.09 22.80
CA ALA A 21 -25.36 -16.34 24.00
C ALA A 21 -24.04 -15.80 24.55
N ILE A 22 -24.03 -14.54 25.00
CA ILE A 22 -22.88 -13.93 25.65
C ILE A 22 -23.35 -13.41 26.99
N SER A 23 -22.95 -14.09 28.07
CA SER A 23 -23.39 -13.77 29.43
C SER A 23 -22.41 -12.86 30.16
N GLY A 24 -22.87 -12.19 31.21
CA GLY A 24 -22.06 -11.32 32.06
C GLY A 24 -21.50 -10.10 31.31
N ILE A 25 -22.30 -9.53 30.42
CA ILE A 25 -22.01 -8.25 29.75
C ILE A 25 -22.52 -7.12 30.64
N ALA A 26 -21.65 -6.17 30.94
CA ALA A 26 -22.02 -5.00 31.73
C ALA A 26 -22.89 -4.03 30.91
N ASP A 27 -23.48 -3.05 31.58
CA ASP A 27 -24.20 -1.99 30.90
C ASP A 27 -23.26 -1.16 30.03
N GLY A 28 -23.63 -0.98 28.76
CA GLY A 28 -22.78 -0.31 27.80
C GLY A 28 -23.33 -0.32 26.38
N ASP A 29 -22.65 0.41 25.51
CA ASP A 29 -22.89 0.37 24.07
C ASP A 29 -21.82 -0.52 23.43
N TYR A 30 -22.26 -1.50 22.64
CA TYR A 30 -21.37 -2.50 22.06
C TYR A 30 -21.60 -2.58 20.55
N ASP A 31 -20.53 -2.89 19.82
CA ASP A 31 -20.63 -3.37 18.45
C ASP A 31 -20.50 -4.88 18.45
N LEU A 32 -21.47 -5.56 17.86
CA LEU A 32 -21.50 -7.01 17.75
C LEU A 32 -21.28 -7.44 16.30
N THR A 33 -20.37 -8.38 16.10
CA THR A 33 -20.05 -8.97 14.80
C THR A 33 -19.97 -10.50 14.92
N ALA A 34 -20.34 -11.18 13.84
CA ALA A 34 -20.14 -12.63 13.71
C ALA A 34 -19.04 -12.91 12.68
N GLU A 35 -18.20 -13.88 12.98
CA GLU A 35 -17.15 -14.38 12.09
C GLU A 35 -17.34 -15.88 11.87
N THR A 36 -17.20 -16.30 10.62
CA THR A 36 -17.21 -17.71 10.23
C THR A 36 -15.89 -18.05 9.57
N PHE A 37 -15.21 -19.08 10.07
CA PHE A 37 -13.97 -19.60 9.49
C PHE A 37 -14.28 -20.86 8.69
N PHE A 38 -13.86 -20.88 7.42
CA PHE A 38 -14.02 -22.04 6.55
C PHE A 38 -12.72 -22.85 6.48
N PRO A 39 -12.82 -24.17 6.25
CA PRO A 39 -11.67 -24.98 5.86
C PRO A 39 -10.94 -24.34 4.66
N GLY A 40 -9.61 -24.25 4.73
CA GLY A 40 -8.81 -23.57 3.70
C GLY A 40 -8.52 -22.08 3.96
N GLY A 41 -8.96 -21.54 5.11
CA GLY A 41 -8.56 -20.21 5.60
C GLY A 41 -9.36 -19.04 5.05
N ASP A 42 -10.43 -19.31 4.30
CA ASP A 42 -11.40 -18.30 3.92
C ASP A 42 -12.28 -17.93 5.12
N MET A 43 -12.75 -16.69 5.15
CA MET A 43 -13.60 -16.17 6.23
C MET A 43 -14.86 -15.50 5.68
N ALA A 44 -15.91 -15.49 6.49
CA ALA A 44 -17.07 -14.62 6.32
C ALA A 44 -17.26 -13.77 7.57
N ILE A 45 -17.78 -12.56 7.40
CA ILE A 45 -18.05 -11.63 8.50
C ILE A 45 -19.40 -10.97 8.34
N SER A 46 -20.10 -10.71 9.44
CA SER A 46 -21.33 -9.91 9.41
C SER A 46 -21.02 -8.41 9.33
N GLU A 47 -22.01 -7.61 8.92
CA GLU A 47 -21.94 -6.18 9.24
C GLU A 47 -21.99 -6.01 10.77
N PRO A 48 -21.31 -4.99 11.32
CA PRO A 48 -21.41 -4.62 12.73
C PRO A 48 -22.83 -4.20 13.10
N ARG A 49 -23.32 -4.70 14.24
CA ARG A 49 -24.60 -4.30 14.80
C ARG A 49 -24.37 -3.63 16.15
N ARG A 50 -24.72 -2.34 16.24
CA ARG A 50 -24.69 -1.62 17.52
C ARG A 50 -25.83 -2.12 18.42
N ILE A 51 -25.49 -2.52 19.63
CA ILE A 51 -26.44 -2.94 20.67
C ILE A 51 -26.20 -2.14 21.95
N LYS A 52 -27.25 -1.98 22.76
CA LYS A 52 -27.19 -1.31 24.06
C LYS A 52 -27.66 -2.27 25.14
N VAL A 53 -26.84 -2.48 26.16
CA VAL A 53 -27.17 -3.29 27.34
C VAL A 53 -27.44 -2.34 28.50
N ARG A 54 -28.63 -2.45 29.13
CA ARG A 54 -29.09 -1.56 30.21
C ARG A 54 -29.90 -2.35 31.24
N GLY A 55 -29.23 -3.07 32.13
CA GLY A 55 -29.83 -3.81 33.25
C GLY A 55 -30.72 -5.00 32.85
N ALA A 56 -30.76 -5.38 31.58
CA ALA A 56 -31.62 -6.43 31.05
C ALA A 56 -30.96 -7.16 29.87
N ASP A 57 -31.39 -8.41 29.66
CA ASP A 57 -30.95 -9.24 28.54
C ASP A 57 -31.41 -8.65 27.20
N VAL A 58 -30.53 -8.72 26.20
CA VAL A 58 -30.84 -8.35 24.82
C VAL A 58 -30.95 -9.61 23.98
N SER A 59 -32.15 -9.93 23.51
CA SER A 59 -32.47 -11.13 22.73
C SER A 59 -32.89 -10.81 21.30
N GLY A 60 -33.08 -11.84 20.46
CA GLY A 60 -33.55 -11.70 19.08
C GLY A 60 -32.54 -11.06 18.13
N ILE A 61 -31.25 -11.09 18.50
CA ILE A 61 -30.20 -10.56 17.64
C ILE A 61 -29.83 -11.59 16.58
N GLU A 62 -30.13 -11.25 15.33
CA GLU A 62 -29.67 -11.99 14.16
C GLU A 62 -28.45 -11.30 13.54
N LEU A 63 -27.47 -12.11 13.14
CA LEU A 63 -26.26 -11.70 12.44
C LEU A 63 -26.07 -12.60 11.23
N THR A 64 -25.94 -11.99 10.06
CA THR A 64 -25.73 -12.71 8.80
C THR A 64 -24.30 -12.45 8.32
N THR A 65 -23.48 -13.50 8.28
CA THR A 65 -22.12 -13.40 7.76
C THR A 65 -22.11 -13.43 6.24
N LYS A 66 -21.31 -12.56 5.63
CA LYS A 66 -21.05 -12.56 4.18
C LYS A 66 -19.62 -12.97 3.92
N ALA A 67 -19.40 -13.79 2.90
CA ALA A 67 -18.06 -14.21 2.51
C ALA A 67 -17.18 -12.99 2.20
N LEU A 68 -15.92 -13.05 2.64
CA LEU A 68 -14.91 -12.08 2.26
C LEU A 68 -14.38 -12.41 0.86
N GLY A 69 -13.88 -11.39 0.17
CA GLY A 69 -13.29 -11.52 -1.15
C GLY A 69 -11.86 -12.03 -1.10
N SER A 70 -11.34 -12.41 -2.27
CA SER A 70 -9.92 -12.70 -2.46
C SER A 70 -9.43 -12.22 -3.82
N ILE A 71 -8.13 -11.96 -3.91
CA ILE A 71 -7.44 -11.60 -5.15
C ILE A 71 -6.28 -12.57 -5.35
N SER A 72 -6.30 -13.31 -6.47
CA SER A 72 -5.16 -14.14 -6.88
C SER A 72 -4.32 -13.42 -7.91
N GLY A 73 -3.01 -13.61 -7.84
CA GLY A 73 -2.07 -12.95 -8.72
C GLY A 73 -0.73 -13.64 -8.77
N ARG A 74 0.20 -13.01 -9.49
CA ARG A 74 1.59 -13.43 -9.57
C ARG A 74 2.56 -12.26 -9.55
N VAL A 75 3.75 -12.52 -9.03
CA VAL A 75 4.92 -11.67 -9.19
C VAL A 75 5.71 -12.17 -10.42
N ALA A 76 5.99 -11.25 -11.34
CA ALA A 76 6.83 -11.50 -12.50
C ALA A 76 8.19 -10.81 -12.31
N LEU A 77 9.26 -11.46 -12.78
CA LEU A 77 10.62 -10.93 -12.76
C LEU A 77 11.07 -10.66 -14.19
N GLU A 78 11.35 -9.41 -14.51
CA GLU A 78 11.93 -8.98 -15.78
C GLU A 78 13.42 -8.69 -15.64
N GLU A 79 14.25 -9.54 -16.24
CA GLU A 79 15.71 -9.40 -16.22
C GLU A 79 16.19 -8.33 -17.22
N SER A 80 17.29 -7.66 -16.87
CA SER A 80 17.86 -6.59 -17.69
C SER A 80 18.87 -7.15 -18.67
N LYS A 81 18.83 -6.65 -19.91
CA LYS A 81 19.86 -6.94 -20.93
C LYS A 81 21.09 -6.02 -20.81
N VAL A 82 21.04 -5.04 -19.92
CA VAL A 82 22.08 -4.02 -19.75
C VAL A 82 23.31 -4.65 -19.07
N THR A 83 24.50 -4.36 -19.62
CA THR A 83 25.77 -4.95 -19.17
C THR A 83 26.09 -4.71 -17.71
N GLU A 84 25.72 -3.54 -17.20
CA GLU A 84 25.94 -3.06 -15.84
C GLU A 84 25.15 -3.87 -14.79
N CYS A 85 24.10 -4.57 -15.24
CA CYS A 85 23.27 -5.44 -14.41
C CYS A 85 23.69 -6.92 -14.49
N LYS A 86 24.68 -7.29 -15.32
CA LYS A 86 25.11 -8.69 -15.41
C LYS A 86 25.63 -9.22 -14.08
N GLY A 87 25.20 -10.42 -13.73
CA GLY A 87 25.63 -11.12 -12.51
C GLY A 87 25.05 -10.55 -11.22
N LYS A 88 24.09 -9.61 -11.28
CA LYS A 88 23.36 -9.20 -10.07
C LYS A 88 22.46 -10.34 -9.60
N ARG A 89 22.28 -10.43 -8.28
CA ARG A 89 21.46 -11.46 -7.67
C ARG A 89 19.99 -11.27 -8.07
N ARG A 90 19.38 -12.31 -8.60
CA ARG A 90 17.93 -12.42 -8.80
C ARG A 90 17.21 -12.62 -7.45
N PRO A 91 16.10 -11.90 -7.16
CA PRO A 91 15.30 -12.11 -5.96
C PRO A 91 14.68 -13.49 -5.96
N LEU A 92 14.52 -14.05 -4.77
CA LEU A 92 13.57 -15.13 -4.57
C LEU A 92 12.16 -14.54 -4.44
N PHE A 93 11.15 -15.21 -4.98
CA PHE A 93 9.76 -14.80 -4.78
C PHE A 93 9.37 -14.75 -3.31
N GLY A 94 9.88 -15.69 -2.51
CA GLY A 94 9.70 -15.74 -1.06
C GLY A 94 10.30 -14.54 -0.28
N GLU A 95 11.09 -13.69 -0.93
CA GLU A 95 11.64 -12.45 -0.36
C GLU A 95 10.77 -11.22 -0.68
N THR A 96 9.61 -11.44 -1.32
CA THR A 96 8.67 -10.39 -1.70
C THR A 96 7.42 -10.48 -0.85
N LEU A 97 7.04 -9.36 -0.22
CA LEU A 97 5.78 -9.25 0.52
C LEU A 97 4.78 -8.44 -0.31
N VAL A 98 3.60 -9.01 -0.55
CA VAL A 98 2.48 -8.34 -1.21
C VAL A 98 1.43 -8.00 -0.17
N THR A 99 1.05 -6.73 -0.09
CA THR A 99 0.12 -6.25 0.94
C THR A 99 -1.05 -5.51 0.27
N PRO A 100 -2.31 -5.93 0.52
CA PRO A 100 -3.46 -5.13 0.16
C PRO A 100 -3.58 -4.00 1.18
N TRP A 101 -3.86 -2.79 0.71
CA TRP A 101 -4.14 -1.67 1.61
C TRP A 101 -5.46 -1.04 1.23
N HIS A 102 -6.35 -0.95 2.21
CA HIS A 102 -7.70 -0.43 2.01
C HIS A 102 -7.70 1.10 1.91
N ASN A 103 -8.65 1.65 1.16
CA ASN A 103 -8.92 3.08 1.13
C ASN A 103 -9.55 3.57 2.46
N GLU A 104 -8.71 4.10 3.34
CA GLU A 104 -9.15 4.64 4.65
C GLU A 104 -10.11 5.83 4.52
N LYS A 105 -10.14 6.57 3.40
CA LYS A 105 -11.12 7.67 3.22
C LYS A 105 -12.55 7.16 3.13
N ASN A 106 -12.73 5.93 2.66
CA ASN A 106 -14.02 5.24 2.62
C ASN A 106 -14.28 4.42 3.90
N ALA A 107 -13.40 4.53 4.90
CA ALA A 107 -13.69 3.96 6.19
C ALA A 107 -14.84 4.75 6.82
N ALA A 108 -16.05 4.20 6.74
CA ALA A 108 -17.20 4.77 7.43
C ALA A 108 -16.81 4.96 8.90
N LYS A 109 -16.93 6.18 9.41
CA LYS A 109 -16.59 6.55 10.80
C LYS A 109 -17.32 5.68 11.84
N ASP A 110 -18.41 5.04 11.41
CA ASP A 110 -19.27 4.18 12.22
C ASP A 110 -18.93 2.69 12.09
N LYS A 111 -17.92 2.30 11.30
CA LYS A 111 -17.47 0.90 11.23
C LYS A 111 -16.32 0.64 12.20
N PRO A 112 -16.33 -0.50 12.92
CA PRO A 112 -15.25 -0.89 13.81
C PRO A 112 -13.90 -0.94 13.09
N GLN A 113 -12.86 -0.46 13.77
CA GLN A 113 -11.53 -0.34 13.18
C GLN A 113 -10.93 -1.68 12.76
N PHE A 114 -11.33 -2.78 13.41
CA PHE A 114 -10.79 -4.12 13.13
C PHE A 114 -11.12 -4.61 11.71
N LEU A 115 -12.23 -4.17 11.11
CA LEU A 115 -12.58 -4.51 9.72
C LEU A 115 -11.52 -4.03 8.72
N TRP A 116 -10.82 -2.94 9.05
CA TRP A 116 -9.72 -2.40 8.24
C TRP A 116 -8.40 -3.14 8.45
N SER A 117 -8.32 -4.01 9.47
CA SER A 117 -7.18 -4.90 9.70
C SER A 117 -7.31 -6.23 8.96
N LEU A 118 -8.45 -6.46 8.27
CA LEU A 118 -8.66 -7.61 7.41
C LEU A 118 -7.83 -7.50 6.12
N GLY A 119 -7.41 -8.64 5.58
CA GLY A 119 -6.53 -8.71 4.42
C GLY A 119 -5.05 -8.74 4.80
N ALA A 120 -4.60 -9.89 5.31
CA ALA A 120 -3.21 -10.09 5.67
C ALA A 120 -2.28 -9.97 4.45
N PRO A 121 -1.04 -9.48 4.64
CA PRO A 121 -0.03 -9.58 3.60
C PRO A 121 0.26 -11.04 3.27
N THR A 122 0.74 -11.29 2.06
CA THR A 122 1.08 -12.63 1.57
C THR A 122 2.48 -12.65 0.97
N ILE A 123 3.08 -13.82 0.95
CA ILE A 123 4.38 -14.08 0.33
C ILE A 123 4.12 -14.99 -0.87
N PRO A 124 4.57 -14.62 -2.09
CA PRO A 124 4.42 -15.48 -3.24
C PRO A 124 5.20 -16.79 -3.10
N ASP A 125 4.68 -17.84 -3.75
CA ASP A 125 5.31 -19.15 -3.77
C ASP A 125 6.53 -19.22 -4.70
N LYS A 126 7.05 -20.42 -4.94
CA LYS A 126 8.25 -20.63 -5.79
C LYS A 126 8.02 -20.28 -7.26
N GLN A 127 6.78 -20.22 -7.72
CA GLN A 127 6.37 -19.86 -9.07
C GLN A 127 6.04 -18.36 -9.18
N GLY A 128 6.02 -17.67 -8.04
CA GLY A 128 5.65 -16.27 -7.90
C GLY A 128 4.15 -16.08 -7.72
N ASP A 129 3.36 -17.15 -7.57
CA ASP A 129 1.92 -17.07 -7.43
C ASP A 129 1.53 -16.76 -5.98
N PHE A 130 0.44 -16.01 -5.79
CA PHE A 130 -0.04 -15.62 -4.47
C PHE A 130 -1.56 -15.42 -4.41
N ILE A 131 -2.10 -15.46 -3.20
CA ILE A 131 -3.51 -15.14 -2.93
C ILE A 131 -3.59 -14.19 -1.74
N LEU A 132 -4.27 -13.06 -1.95
CA LEU A 132 -4.71 -12.13 -0.92
C LEU A 132 -6.12 -12.56 -0.48
N ARG A 133 -6.25 -13.04 0.75
CA ARG A 133 -7.51 -13.58 1.29
C ARG A 133 -8.16 -12.63 2.28
N ASN A 134 -9.43 -12.91 2.57
CA ASN A 134 -10.18 -12.26 3.65
C ASN A 134 -10.27 -10.75 3.46
N LEU A 135 -10.51 -10.31 2.22
CA LEU A 135 -10.67 -8.91 1.87
C LEU A 135 -12.12 -8.49 2.05
N ALA A 136 -12.37 -7.50 2.92
CA ALA A 136 -13.67 -6.86 3.03
C ALA A 136 -14.08 -6.17 1.72
N ALA A 137 -15.38 -5.98 1.52
CA ALA A 137 -15.85 -5.16 0.41
C ALA A 137 -15.31 -3.72 0.57
N GLY A 138 -14.78 -3.14 -0.51
CA GLY A 138 -14.08 -1.86 -0.41
C GLY A 138 -13.16 -1.58 -1.59
N GLN A 139 -12.28 -0.60 -1.43
CA GLN A 139 -11.29 -0.23 -2.43
C GLN A 139 -9.89 -0.54 -1.92
N TYR A 140 -9.07 -1.16 -2.77
CA TYR A 140 -7.72 -1.57 -2.41
C TYR A 140 -6.69 -1.04 -3.38
N ARG A 141 -5.53 -0.71 -2.85
CA ARG A 141 -4.27 -0.62 -3.60
C ARG A 141 -3.32 -1.71 -3.12
N PHE A 142 -2.32 -2.02 -3.93
CA PHE A 142 -1.35 -3.05 -3.59
C PHE A 142 0.00 -2.42 -3.34
N ASN A 143 0.61 -2.80 -2.22
CA ASN A 143 1.99 -2.46 -1.91
C ASN A 143 2.83 -3.71 -2.05
N THR A 144 3.98 -3.55 -2.69
CA THR A 144 4.98 -4.60 -2.81
C THR A 144 6.23 -4.16 -2.09
N ARG A 145 6.72 -4.97 -1.15
CA ARG A 145 8.04 -4.79 -0.53
C ARG A 145 8.94 -5.91 -1.01
N SER A 146 10.01 -5.55 -1.71
CA SER A 146 11.07 -6.46 -2.12
C SER A 146 12.39 -5.95 -1.54
N PHE A 147 13.25 -6.87 -1.11
CA PHE A 147 14.54 -6.55 -0.51
C PHE A 147 15.71 -6.70 -1.50
N ALA A 148 15.43 -7.04 -2.77
CA ALA A 148 16.48 -7.20 -3.76
C ALA A 148 16.97 -5.85 -4.29
N LYS A 149 18.23 -5.53 -3.95
CA LYS A 149 18.88 -4.23 -4.21
C LYS A 149 18.73 -3.69 -5.63
N TYR A 150 18.89 -4.54 -6.64
CA TYR A 150 18.93 -4.14 -8.05
C TYR A 150 17.59 -4.32 -8.78
N TRP A 151 16.51 -4.51 -8.03
CA TRP A 151 15.17 -4.75 -8.56
C TRP A 151 14.21 -3.66 -8.08
N TYR A 152 13.35 -3.17 -8.96
CA TYR A 152 12.36 -2.14 -8.63
C TYR A 152 10.97 -2.59 -9.04
N LEU A 153 9.95 -2.04 -8.37
CA LEU A 153 8.56 -2.24 -8.74
C LEU A 153 8.27 -1.45 -10.02
N GLN A 154 8.08 -2.17 -11.12
CA GLN A 154 7.88 -1.57 -12.44
C GLN A 154 6.40 -1.34 -12.73
N SER A 155 5.53 -2.29 -12.39
CA SER A 155 4.10 -2.17 -12.63
C SER A 155 3.26 -3.05 -11.70
N ILE A 156 1.99 -2.67 -11.55
CA ILE A 156 0.93 -3.47 -10.93
C ILE A 156 -0.27 -3.38 -11.86
N SER A 157 -0.73 -4.51 -12.38
CA SER A 157 -1.80 -4.52 -13.38
C SER A 157 -2.80 -5.64 -13.16
N LEU A 158 -4.04 -5.39 -13.58
CA LEU A 158 -5.10 -6.39 -13.68
C LEU A 158 -5.44 -6.63 -15.15
N PRO A 159 -5.95 -7.82 -15.51
CA PRO A 159 -6.49 -8.06 -16.84
C PRO A 159 -7.64 -7.07 -17.10
N SER A 160 -7.80 -6.64 -18.36
CA SER A 160 -8.92 -5.78 -18.72
C SER A 160 -10.24 -6.46 -18.37
N SER A 161 -11.06 -5.83 -17.54
CA SER A 161 -12.44 -6.27 -17.35
C SER A 161 -13.26 -5.84 -18.57
N ILE A 162 -13.68 -6.79 -19.40
CA ILE A 162 -14.66 -6.51 -20.46
C ILE A 162 -15.98 -6.21 -19.77
N ALA A 163 -16.35 -4.93 -19.67
CA ALA A 163 -17.73 -4.57 -19.36
C ALA A 163 -18.61 -5.04 -20.54
N PRO A 164 -19.75 -5.71 -20.31
CA PRO A 164 -20.67 -6.05 -21.38
C PRO A 164 -21.17 -4.76 -22.03
N GLY A 165 -20.79 -4.50 -23.28
CA GLY A 165 -21.26 -3.35 -24.07
C GLY A 165 -20.25 -2.23 -24.38
N ALA A 166 -18.97 -2.34 -23.98
CA ALA A 166 -17.97 -1.34 -24.33
C ALA A 166 -17.40 -1.54 -25.76
N ARG A 167 -17.37 -0.47 -26.57
CA ARG A 167 -16.83 -0.47 -27.95
C ARG A 167 -15.35 -0.91 -27.99
N THR A 168 -15.04 -1.72 -28.98
CA THR A 168 -13.88 -2.62 -29.17
C THR A 168 -12.50 -1.98 -29.40
N THR A 169 -12.30 -0.68 -29.16
CA THR A 169 -11.02 -0.02 -29.48
C THR A 169 -10.12 0.29 -28.28
N LEU A 170 -10.62 0.15 -27.04
CA LEU A 170 -9.85 0.33 -25.79
C LEU A 170 -9.84 -0.91 -24.87
N ALA A 171 -10.50 -1.99 -25.29
CA ALA A 171 -10.87 -3.12 -24.43
C ALA A 171 -9.73 -4.12 -24.08
N ASN A 172 -8.52 -3.95 -24.61
CA ASN A 172 -7.43 -4.93 -24.47
C ASN A 172 -6.21 -4.43 -23.68
N ARG A 173 -6.25 -3.24 -23.07
CA ARG A 173 -5.13 -2.74 -22.25
C ARG A 173 -5.31 -3.15 -20.79
N PRO A 174 -4.33 -3.83 -20.17
CA PRO A 174 -4.36 -4.15 -18.75
C PRO A 174 -4.68 -2.90 -17.92
N THR A 175 -5.54 -3.04 -16.92
CA THR A 175 -5.86 -1.96 -16.00
C THR A 175 -4.67 -1.72 -15.09
N ASP A 176 -4.16 -0.48 -15.06
CA ASP A 176 -3.10 -0.08 -14.13
C ASP A 176 -3.66 -0.01 -12.71
N ALA A 177 -3.39 -1.05 -11.93
CA ALA A 177 -3.84 -1.19 -10.54
C ALA A 177 -2.91 -0.48 -9.53
N ALA A 178 -1.78 0.08 -9.99
CA ALA A 178 -1.00 1.01 -9.18
C ALA A 178 -1.67 2.39 -9.15
N ARG A 179 -2.19 2.85 -10.31
CA ARG A 179 -2.84 4.15 -10.46
C ARG A 179 -4.31 4.19 -10.09
N ASN A 180 -4.98 3.03 -10.05
CA ASN A 180 -6.42 2.96 -9.83
C ASN A 180 -6.75 2.11 -8.61
N TRP A 181 -7.78 2.52 -7.87
CA TRP A 181 -8.37 1.69 -6.83
C TRP A 181 -8.98 0.42 -7.42
N THR A 182 -8.65 -0.74 -6.83
CA THR A 182 -9.30 -2.01 -7.15
C THR A 182 -10.50 -2.21 -6.24
N THR A 183 -11.70 -2.20 -6.83
CA THR A 183 -12.96 -2.38 -6.07
C THR A 183 -13.24 -3.85 -5.83
N MET A 184 -13.40 -4.23 -4.56
CA MET A 184 -13.80 -5.55 -4.11
C MET A 184 -15.26 -5.54 -3.65
N LYS A 185 -16.05 -6.48 -4.16
CA LYS A 185 -17.39 -6.78 -3.64
C LYS A 185 -17.30 -7.94 -2.62
N SER A 186 -18.31 -8.08 -1.76
CA SER A 186 -18.39 -9.21 -0.84
C SER A 186 -18.34 -10.54 -1.60
N GLY A 187 -17.49 -11.46 -1.15
CA GLY A 187 -17.31 -12.78 -1.76
C GLY A 187 -16.65 -12.77 -3.14
N ALA A 188 -16.27 -11.61 -3.67
CA ALA A 188 -15.69 -11.52 -5.00
C ALA A 188 -14.34 -12.24 -5.07
N ARG A 189 -14.13 -12.98 -6.17
CA ARG A 189 -12.87 -13.64 -6.49
C ARG A 189 -12.29 -12.97 -7.73
N VAL A 190 -11.30 -12.10 -7.52
CA VAL A 190 -10.58 -11.44 -8.62
C VAL A 190 -9.32 -12.25 -8.90
N SER A 191 -8.98 -12.39 -10.18
CA SER A 191 -7.79 -13.13 -10.61
C SER A 191 -6.98 -12.33 -11.63
N GLY A 192 -5.71 -12.71 -11.78
CA GLY A 192 -4.81 -12.17 -12.80
C GLY A 192 -4.05 -10.92 -12.39
N LEU A 193 -4.05 -10.54 -11.11
CA LEU A 193 -3.21 -9.44 -10.63
C LEU A 193 -1.74 -9.76 -10.92
N THR A 194 -1.07 -8.92 -11.71
CA THR A 194 0.33 -9.09 -12.08
C THR A 194 1.15 -7.95 -11.48
N ILE A 195 2.13 -8.31 -10.65
CA ILE A 195 3.11 -7.38 -10.07
C ILE A 195 4.45 -7.64 -10.75
N THR A 196 4.97 -6.68 -11.50
CA THR A 196 6.24 -6.85 -12.19
C THR A 196 7.36 -6.16 -11.43
N LEU A 197 8.37 -6.93 -11.05
CA LEU A 197 9.66 -6.40 -10.62
C LEU A 197 10.62 -6.46 -11.79
N ALA A 198 11.30 -5.35 -12.07
CA ALA A 198 12.30 -5.28 -13.13
C ALA A 198 13.69 -5.09 -12.55
N GLU A 199 14.68 -5.75 -13.14
CA GLU A 199 16.08 -5.54 -12.87
C GLU A 199 16.54 -4.21 -13.48
N GLY A 200 17.49 -3.55 -12.81
CA GLY A 200 17.98 -2.25 -13.22
C GLY A 200 17.87 -1.21 -12.13
N ALA A 201 17.40 -1.54 -10.93
CA ALA A 201 17.19 -0.54 -9.91
C ALA A 201 18.48 0.16 -9.51
N ALA A 202 18.40 1.48 -9.41
CA ALA A 202 19.43 2.31 -8.83
C ALA A 202 19.21 2.49 -7.32
N SER A 203 20.26 2.92 -6.64
CA SER A 203 20.20 3.44 -5.27
C SER A 203 20.84 4.83 -5.21
N LEU A 204 20.31 5.68 -4.34
CA LEU A 204 20.79 7.03 -4.07
C LEU A 204 21.01 7.19 -2.58
N ASN A 205 22.28 7.34 -2.19
CA ASN A 205 22.71 7.65 -0.84
C ASN A 205 23.41 9.01 -0.83
N GLY A 206 23.03 9.87 0.09
CA GLY A 206 23.52 11.23 0.13
C GLY A 206 23.44 11.88 1.50
N GLN A 207 23.86 13.13 1.52
CA GLN A 207 23.82 14.02 2.67
C GLN A 207 23.22 15.37 2.27
N ILE A 208 22.53 16.00 3.21
CA ILE A 208 22.03 17.36 3.06
C ILE A 208 23.17 18.34 3.36
N LYS A 209 23.50 19.18 2.38
CA LYS A 209 24.50 20.25 2.53
C LYS A 209 23.84 21.44 3.22
N SER A 210 24.27 21.72 4.43
CA SER A 210 23.89 22.91 5.21
C SER A 210 25.09 23.87 5.33
N ALA A 211 24.83 25.15 5.61
CA ALA A 211 25.91 26.09 5.93
C ALA A 211 26.59 25.69 7.26
N GLU A 212 27.86 26.04 7.44
CA GLU A 212 28.58 25.76 8.69
C GLU A 212 27.79 26.28 9.90
N ASN A 213 27.62 25.41 10.91
CA ASN A 213 26.85 25.64 12.15
C ASN A 213 25.32 25.71 12.04
N GLN A 214 24.73 25.48 10.87
CA GLN A 214 23.27 25.42 10.75
C GLN A 214 22.76 24.01 11.13
N LYS A 215 21.93 23.94 12.18
CA LYS A 215 21.24 22.70 12.55
C LYS A 215 20.13 22.42 11.55
N LEU A 216 20.10 21.20 11.02
CA LEU A 216 18.99 20.75 10.18
C LEU A 216 17.71 20.65 11.02
N PRO A 217 16.56 21.08 10.48
CA PRO A 217 15.29 20.93 11.16
C PRO A 217 14.94 19.46 11.40
N ALA A 218 14.20 19.20 12.47
CA ALA A 218 13.60 17.90 12.68
C ALA A 218 12.60 17.58 11.55
N ARG A 219 12.52 16.31 11.14
CA ARG A 219 11.59 15.80 10.11
C ARG A 219 11.76 16.44 8.73
N LEU A 220 12.99 16.52 8.25
CA LEU A 220 13.28 16.88 6.86
C LEU A 220 13.11 15.65 5.94
N PHE A 221 12.54 15.83 4.77
CA PHE A 221 12.33 14.78 3.77
C PHE A 221 13.02 15.13 2.45
N VAL A 222 13.61 14.13 1.80
CA VAL A 222 14.07 14.20 0.41
C VAL A 222 13.02 13.59 -0.49
N TYR A 223 12.53 14.34 -1.47
CA TYR A 223 11.61 13.86 -2.49
C TYR A 223 12.36 13.67 -3.80
N LEU A 224 12.07 12.56 -4.49
CA LEU A 224 12.40 12.39 -5.90
C LEU A 224 11.12 12.30 -6.71
N VAL A 225 11.02 13.14 -7.74
CA VAL A 225 9.90 13.15 -8.68
C VAL A 225 10.43 12.91 -10.10
N PRO A 226 9.66 12.25 -10.98
CA PRO A 226 10.09 12.03 -12.35
C PRO A 226 10.22 13.37 -13.09
N ALA A 227 11.38 13.62 -13.70
CA ALA A 227 11.60 14.78 -14.58
C ALA A 227 10.98 14.56 -15.97
N GLU A 228 10.98 13.30 -16.44
CA GLU A 228 10.39 12.88 -17.71
C GLU A 228 8.87 13.16 -17.75
N ARG A 229 8.38 13.74 -18.84
CA ARG A 229 6.97 14.19 -18.97
C ARG A 229 6.03 12.99 -19.11
N GLU A 230 6.43 12.00 -19.86
CA GLU A 230 5.75 10.72 -20.06
C GLU A 230 5.62 9.90 -18.77
N LYS A 231 6.43 10.20 -17.75
CA LYS A 231 6.41 9.58 -16.42
C LYS A 231 5.77 10.45 -15.34
N ALA A 232 5.25 11.64 -15.69
CA ALA A 232 4.70 12.59 -14.72
C ALA A 232 3.63 11.99 -13.81
N GLU A 233 2.77 11.16 -14.39
CA GLU A 233 1.63 10.56 -13.70
C GLU A 233 1.94 9.16 -13.14
N ASP A 234 3.18 8.68 -13.28
CA ASP A 234 3.59 7.35 -12.82
C ASP A 234 3.79 7.34 -11.30
N VAL A 235 2.75 6.92 -10.59
CA VAL A 235 2.72 6.86 -9.11
C VAL A 235 3.85 6.02 -8.52
N LEU A 236 4.41 5.07 -9.27
CA LEU A 236 5.51 4.23 -8.83
C LEU A 236 6.88 4.93 -8.91
N ARG A 237 6.94 6.12 -9.53
CA ARG A 237 8.16 6.93 -9.69
C ARG A 237 8.28 8.10 -8.71
N PHE A 238 7.35 8.20 -7.75
CA PHE A 238 7.46 9.15 -6.65
C PHE A 238 8.10 8.48 -5.44
N PHE A 239 9.14 9.11 -4.92
CA PHE A 239 9.88 8.61 -3.76
C PHE A 239 10.06 9.71 -2.73
N VAL A 240 10.11 9.29 -1.48
CA VAL A 240 10.45 10.14 -0.35
C VAL A 240 11.27 9.35 0.65
N SER A 241 12.26 9.99 1.25
CA SER A 241 13.06 9.44 2.34
C SER A 241 13.19 10.44 3.45
N LEU A 242 13.09 9.98 4.69
CA LEU A 242 13.35 10.79 5.86
C LEU A 242 14.85 11.06 5.95
N VAL A 243 15.21 12.31 6.17
CA VAL A 243 16.60 12.69 6.47
C VAL A 243 16.87 12.39 7.94
N SER A 244 17.93 11.62 8.16
CA SER A 244 18.46 11.31 9.49
C SER A 244 18.95 12.57 10.21
N ILE A 245 19.16 12.48 11.52
CA ILE A 245 19.64 13.60 12.36
C ILE A 245 21.03 14.10 11.90
N ASP A 246 21.86 13.20 11.37
CA ASP A 246 23.17 13.51 10.81
C ASP A 246 23.12 14.09 9.39
N GLY A 247 21.92 14.35 8.86
CA GLY A 247 21.71 14.84 7.50
C GLY A 247 21.81 13.78 6.42
N SER A 248 22.03 12.50 6.75
CA SER A 248 22.07 11.42 5.76
C SER A 248 20.68 11.02 5.28
N PHE A 249 20.60 10.55 4.04
CA PHE A 249 19.40 9.94 3.48
C PHE A 249 19.73 8.79 2.52
N ALA A 250 18.79 7.86 2.38
CA ALA A 250 18.92 6.72 1.48
C ALA A 250 17.61 6.46 0.75
N LEU A 251 17.70 6.22 -0.55
CA LEU A 251 16.62 5.84 -1.43
C LEU A 251 17.06 4.63 -2.25
N ASN A 252 16.29 3.55 -2.17
CA ASN A 252 16.61 2.27 -2.79
C ASN A 252 15.52 1.86 -3.77
N ASN A 253 15.85 0.87 -4.60
CA ASN A 253 14.90 0.26 -5.55
C ASN A 253 14.31 1.30 -6.52
N LEU A 254 15.13 2.25 -6.96
CA LEU A 254 14.72 3.34 -7.85
C LEU A 254 14.74 2.86 -9.30
N PRO A 255 13.65 3.01 -10.06
CA PRO A 255 13.68 2.80 -11.50
C PRO A 255 14.73 3.72 -12.15
N PRO A 256 15.44 3.25 -13.19
CA PRO A 256 16.26 4.13 -14.02
C PRO A 256 15.43 5.26 -14.65
N GLY A 257 16.06 6.39 -14.86
CA GLY A 257 15.45 7.57 -15.47
C GLY A 257 15.97 8.88 -14.88
N ARG A 258 15.31 9.97 -15.26
CA ARG A 258 15.66 11.32 -14.79
C ARG A 258 14.68 11.78 -13.73
N TYR A 259 15.24 12.32 -12.66
CA TYR A 259 14.50 12.76 -11.48
C TYR A 259 14.87 14.18 -11.13
N TRP A 260 13.93 14.93 -10.58
CA TRP A 260 14.25 16.12 -9.82
C TRP A 260 14.20 15.82 -8.33
N ALA A 261 15.12 16.42 -7.58
CA ALA A 261 15.24 16.26 -6.14
C ALA A 261 14.98 17.57 -5.40
N ILE A 262 14.28 17.47 -4.26
CA ILE A 262 14.06 18.61 -3.35
C ILE A 262 14.02 18.14 -1.91
N THR A 263 14.45 19.00 -1.00
CA THR A 263 14.25 18.84 0.44
C THR A 263 13.02 19.62 0.90
N LYS A 264 12.11 19.01 1.67
CA LYS A 264 11.01 19.74 2.31
C LYS A 264 10.83 19.32 3.76
N LEU A 265 10.36 20.26 4.57
CA LEU A 265 9.95 19.97 5.95
C LEU A 265 8.65 19.20 5.98
N ALA A 266 8.57 18.22 6.88
CA ALA A 266 7.33 17.53 7.15
C ALA A 266 6.28 18.49 7.70
N GLY A 267 5.10 18.51 7.10
CA GLY A 267 3.91 19.06 7.77
C GLY A 267 3.60 18.31 9.07
N GLU A 268 2.92 18.95 10.02
CA GLU A 268 2.63 18.36 11.34
C GLU A 268 1.93 16.98 11.24
N ASN A 269 1.12 16.75 10.19
CA ASN A 269 0.33 15.53 9.94
C ASN A 269 0.92 14.54 8.91
N GLU A 270 2.25 14.55 8.74
CA GLU A 270 2.95 13.77 7.71
C GLU A 270 3.64 12.49 8.24
N SER A 271 2.92 11.62 8.93
CA SER A 271 3.47 10.35 9.44
C SER A 271 3.64 9.26 8.36
N ASN A 272 3.05 9.42 7.16
CA ASN A 272 3.07 8.39 6.11
C ASN A 272 3.15 8.99 4.68
N VAL A 273 4.05 9.94 4.47
CA VAL A 273 4.19 10.72 3.22
C VAL A 273 4.37 9.85 1.98
N LEU A 274 5.22 8.80 2.06
CA LEU A 274 5.46 7.91 0.91
C LEU A 274 4.20 7.17 0.50
N SER A 275 3.42 6.70 1.48
CA SER A 275 2.16 6.01 1.20
C SER A 275 1.15 6.95 0.56
N LYS A 276 1.12 8.23 0.96
CA LYS A 276 0.24 9.25 0.38
C LYS A 276 0.56 9.53 -1.08
N LEU A 277 1.83 9.78 -1.45
CA LEU A 277 2.18 10.07 -2.85
C LEU A 277 1.84 8.93 -3.82
N ARG A 278 1.80 7.70 -3.31
CA ARG A 278 1.45 6.47 -4.06
C ARG A 278 -0.04 6.13 -4.01
N LEU A 279 -0.89 6.97 -3.41
CA LEU A 279 -2.34 6.79 -3.44
C LEU A 279 -2.90 7.17 -4.82
N PRO A 280 -3.84 6.39 -5.38
CA PRO A 280 -4.51 6.72 -6.64
C PRO A 280 -5.05 8.16 -6.71
N ASP A 281 -5.70 8.61 -5.64
CA ASP A 281 -6.44 9.87 -5.53
C ASP A 281 -5.59 11.10 -5.18
N GLU A 282 -4.27 10.95 -4.98
CA GLU A 282 -3.36 12.06 -4.64
C GLU A 282 -2.69 12.69 -5.88
N ALA A 283 -3.43 12.80 -6.99
CA ALA A 283 -2.91 13.32 -8.26
C ALA A 283 -2.53 14.82 -8.17
N GLU A 284 -3.37 15.62 -7.50
CA GLU A 284 -3.11 17.05 -7.30
C GLU A 284 -1.86 17.29 -6.44
N ALA A 285 -1.68 16.51 -5.37
CA ALA A 285 -0.49 16.59 -4.52
C ALA A 285 0.79 16.26 -5.30
N ARG A 286 0.75 15.24 -6.18
CA ARG A 286 1.85 14.90 -7.09
C ARG A 286 2.14 16.00 -8.10
N ALA A 287 1.11 16.56 -8.73
CA ALA A 287 1.24 17.63 -9.71
C ALA A 287 1.84 18.89 -9.08
N LYS A 288 1.35 19.29 -7.90
CA LYS A 288 1.89 20.41 -7.12
C LYS A 288 3.35 20.17 -6.74
N LEU A 289 3.67 19.00 -6.19
CA LEU A 289 5.05 18.66 -5.85
C LEU A 289 5.96 18.75 -7.09
N ARG A 290 5.54 18.18 -8.22
CA ARG A 290 6.32 18.23 -9.47
C ARG A 290 6.58 19.67 -9.93
N GLN A 291 5.58 20.55 -9.89
CA GLN A 291 5.73 21.97 -10.25
C GLN A 291 6.74 22.68 -9.34
N GLU A 292 6.68 22.43 -8.03
CA GLU A 292 7.64 22.99 -7.07
C GLU A 292 9.06 22.50 -7.33
N VAL A 293 9.26 21.20 -7.58
CA VAL A 293 10.60 20.64 -7.84
C VAL A 293 11.16 21.10 -9.19
N GLU A 294 10.30 21.25 -10.21
CA GLU A 294 10.70 21.75 -11.54
C GLU A 294 11.28 23.16 -11.48
N ALA A 295 10.79 24.02 -10.57
CA ALA A 295 11.32 25.36 -10.35
C ALA A 295 12.76 25.33 -9.77
N VAL A 296 13.09 24.29 -9.00
CA VAL A 296 14.38 24.12 -8.32
C VAL A 296 15.47 23.54 -9.25
N LYS A 297 15.09 22.79 -10.29
CA LYS A 297 15.97 22.24 -11.34
C LYS A 297 17.18 21.43 -10.84
N THR A 298 17.10 20.84 -9.65
CA THR A 298 18.13 19.90 -9.16
C THR A 298 17.88 18.53 -9.77
N GLU A 299 18.45 18.29 -10.94
CA GLU A 299 18.27 17.05 -11.71
C GLU A 299 19.27 15.96 -11.33
N ILE A 300 18.81 14.71 -11.33
CA ILE A 300 19.59 13.50 -11.10
C ILE A 300 19.22 12.49 -12.18
N GLU A 301 20.21 11.99 -12.91
CA GLU A 301 20.05 10.87 -13.82
C GLU A 301 20.50 9.57 -13.13
N LEU A 302 19.60 8.59 -13.09
CA LEU A 302 19.85 7.28 -12.52
C LEU A 302 19.97 6.24 -13.63
N LYS A 303 21.16 5.64 -13.76
CA LYS A 303 21.46 4.57 -14.70
C LYS A 303 21.07 3.20 -14.15
N PRO A 304 20.81 2.20 -15.01
CA PRO A 304 20.53 0.84 -14.57
C PRO A 304 21.60 0.28 -13.63
N CYS A 305 21.16 -0.29 -12.51
CA CYS A 305 22.00 -0.94 -11.49
C CYS A 305 23.07 -0.01 -10.84
N GLN A 306 22.91 1.30 -10.97
CA GLN A 306 23.82 2.30 -10.41
C GLN A 306 23.66 2.41 -8.89
N ASN A 307 24.78 2.57 -8.17
CA ASN A 307 24.76 3.00 -6.77
C ASN A 307 25.38 4.38 -6.69
N VAL A 308 24.55 5.40 -6.51
CA VAL A 308 25.02 6.77 -6.28
C VAL A 308 25.30 6.92 -4.80
N THR A 309 26.54 7.24 -4.44
CA THR A 309 26.99 7.43 -3.07
C THR A 309 27.54 8.83 -2.89
N ASN A 310 27.46 9.36 -1.66
CA ASN A 310 27.97 10.69 -1.31
C ASN A 310 27.33 11.82 -2.13
N TYR A 311 26.06 11.64 -2.55
CA TYR A 311 25.34 12.70 -3.23
C TYR A 311 25.07 13.85 -2.26
N SER A 312 25.39 15.08 -2.66
CA SER A 312 25.20 16.27 -1.84
C SER A 312 23.99 17.05 -2.34
N LEU A 313 22.90 17.06 -1.57
CA LEU A 313 21.69 17.83 -1.90
C LEU A 313 21.69 19.14 -1.10
N PRO A 314 21.54 20.32 -1.73
CA PRO A 314 21.47 21.57 -1.00
C PRO A 314 20.22 21.62 -0.11
N PHE A 315 20.38 22.10 1.13
CA PHE A 315 19.24 22.45 1.97
C PHE A 315 18.62 23.75 1.44
N MET A 316 17.39 23.68 0.94
CA MET A 316 16.64 24.86 0.52
C MET A 316 15.62 25.21 1.61
N VAL A 317 15.75 26.41 2.17
CA VAL A 317 14.71 27.00 3.01
C VAL A 317 13.62 27.52 2.06
N PRO A 318 12.35 27.10 2.21
CA PRO A 318 11.26 27.62 1.39
C PRO A 318 11.05 29.13 1.58
#